data_AF-A0A2V5XEL5-F1
#
_entry.id   AF-A0A2V5XEL5-F1
#
_cell.length_a   1.000
_cell.length_b   1.000
_cell.length_c   1.000
_cell.angle_alpha   90.00
_cell.angle_beta   90.00
_cell.angle_gamma   90.00
#
_symmetry.space_group_name_H-M   'P 1'
#
loop_
_entity.id
_entity.type
_entity.pdbx_description
1 polymer ?
#
loop_
_entity_poly.entity_id
_entity_poly.type
_entity_poly.pdbx_seq_one_letter_code
_entity_poly.pdbx_strand_id
1 'polypeptide(L)'
;MRRMNNFTPRAQQVLQLARKEADRFNHNYVGTEHLLLGLIKLGQGVAVNVLQKMGLDLETVRMEVEKQVGSGPETKIVGNIPYTPRVKKVLALAGKE
;
A
#
# COMPACT_ATOMS: atom_id res chain seq x y z
N MET A 1 4.36 -0.12 21.09
CA MET A 1 3.65 -0.51 19.86
C MET A 1 2.31 0.23 19.83
N ARG A 2 2.28 1.44 19.25
CA ARG A 2 1.07 2.29 19.24
C ARG A 2 0.06 1.63 18.29
N ARG A 3 -1.07 1.18 18.84
CA ARG A 3 -2.06 0.33 18.16
C ARG A 3 -2.51 0.99 16.85
N MET A 4 -2.64 0.20 15.79
CA MET A 4 -3.23 0.60 14.49
C MET A 4 -4.74 0.91 14.59
N ASN A 5 -5.29 1.02 15.81
CA ASN A 5 -6.72 1.24 16.09
C ASN A 5 -7.18 2.69 15.96
N ASN A 6 -6.28 3.64 15.65
CA ASN A 6 -6.63 5.07 15.52
C ASN A 6 -6.88 5.52 14.07
N PHE A 7 -6.88 4.61 13.10
CA PHE A 7 -7.17 4.94 11.72
C PHE A 7 -8.67 4.85 11.43
N THR A 8 -9.18 5.75 10.60
CA THR A 8 -10.56 5.70 10.10
C THR A 8 -10.82 4.36 9.41
N PRO A 9 -12.08 3.87 9.34
CA PRO A 9 -12.41 2.63 8.63
C PRO A 9 -11.86 2.61 7.19
N ARG A 10 -11.88 3.78 6.54
CA ARG A 10 -11.30 3.99 5.22
C ARG A 10 -9.79 3.75 5.19
N ALA A 11 -9.04 4.34 6.14
CA ALA A 11 -7.60 4.15 6.22
C ALA A 11 -7.24 2.70 6.58
N GLN A 12 -8.04 2.02 7.41
CA GLN A 12 -7.89 0.58 7.65
C GLN A 12 -8.11 -0.25 6.38
N GLN A 13 -9.10 0.12 5.55
CA GLN A 13 -9.33 -0.54 4.26
C GLN A 13 -8.14 -0.35 3.31
N VAL A 14 -7.53 0.83 3.26
CA VAL A 14 -6.29 1.06 2.48
C VAL A 14 -5.17 0.13 2.93
N LEU A 15 -4.99 -0.04 4.26
CA LEU A 15 -3.98 -0.95 4.81
C LEU A 15 -4.23 -2.42 4.45
N GLN A 16 -5.50 -2.84 4.39
CA GLN A 16 -5.87 -4.18 3.94
C GLN A 16 -5.62 -4.37 2.44
N LEU A 17 -5.96 -3.37 1.62
CA LEU A 17 -5.68 -3.39 0.19
C LEU A 17 -4.17 -3.43 -0.09
N ALA A 18 -3.37 -2.68 0.68
CA ALA A 18 -1.92 -2.72 0.58
C ALA A 18 -1.34 -4.12 0.85
N ARG A 19 -1.89 -4.85 1.83
CA ARG A 19 -1.48 -6.24 2.07
C ARG A 19 -1.80 -7.15 0.89
N LYS A 20 -2.98 -7.00 0.29
CA LYS A 20 -3.36 -7.77 -0.91
C LYS A 20 -2.42 -7.49 -2.10
N GLU A 21 -1.97 -6.25 -2.26
CA GLU A 21 -1.00 -5.91 -3.32
C GLU A 21 0.39 -6.51 -3.02
N ALA A 22 0.83 -6.56 -1.76
CA ALA A 22 2.06 -7.27 -1.38
C ALA A 22 1.96 -8.78 -1.66
N ASP A 23 0.82 -9.38 -1.34
CA ASP A 23 0.56 -10.80 -1.65
C ASP A 23 0.52 -11.07 -3.16
N ARG A 24 0.08 -10.10 -3.96
CA ARG A 24 0.05 -10.16 -5.43
C ARG A 24 1.45 -10.15 -6.03
N PHE A 25 2.38 -9.39 -5.45
CA PHE A 25 3.78 -9.35 -5.86
C PHE A 25 4.65 -10.42 -5.18
N ASN A 26 4.09 -11.34 -4.40
CA ASN A 26 4.85 -12.32 -3.61
C ASN A 26 5.86 -11.66 -2.64
N HIS A 27 5.58 -10.45 -2.18
CA HIS A 27 6.45 -9.76 -1.22
C HIS A 27 6.13 -10.15 0.21
N ASN A 28 7.17 -10.56 0.95
CA ASN A 28 7.07 -10.96 2.36
C ASN A 28 7.05 -9.76 3.32
N TYR A 29 6.73 -8.57 2.82
CA TYR A 29 6.64 -7.32 3.57
C TYR A 29 5.66 -6.35 2.87
N VAL A 30 5.10 -5.41 3.63
CA VAL A 30 4.33 -4.29 3.07
C VAL A 30 5.21 -3.05 3.02
N GLY A 31 5.63 -2.70 1.80
CA GLY A 31 6.35 -1.48 1.46
C GLY A 31 5.44 -0.29 1.10
N THR A 32 6.05 0.84 0.77
CA THR A 32 5.33 2.10 0.48
C THR A 32 4.59 2.04 -0.86
N GLU A 33 5.13 1.30 -1.82
CA GLU A 33 4.55 1.00 -3.12
C GLU A 33 3.22 0.25 -2.99
N HIS A 34 3.15 -0.73 -2.09
CA HIS A 34 1.90 -1.44 -1.78
C HIS A 34 0.88 -0.51 -1.13
N LEU A 35 1.32 0.40 -0.26
CA LEU A 35 0.44 1.39 0.36
C LEU A 35 -0.13 2.36 -0.68
N LEU A 36 0.68 2.81 -1.62
CA LEU A 36 0.25 3.63 -2.76
C LEU A 36 -0.79 2.89 -3.60
N LEU A 37 -0.52 1.64 -3.98
CA LEU A 37 -1.46 0.84 -4.76
C LEU A 37 -2.76 0.57 -4.00
N GLY A 38 -2.69 0.31 -2.69
CA GLY A 38 -3.87 0.17 -1.84
C GLY A 38 -4.71 1.45 -1.76
N LEU A 39 -4.04 2.62 -1.75
CA LEU A 39 -4.70 3.93 -1.75
C LEU A 39 -5.41 4.20 -3.08
N ILE A 40 -4.76 3.91 -4.21
CA ILE A 40 -5.35 4.06 -5.55
C ILE A 40 -6.49 3.05 -5.74
N LYS A 41 -6.29 1.79 -5.33
CA LYS A 41 -7.26 0.69 -5.43
C LYS A 41 -8.55 0.97 -4.67
N LEU A 42 -8.48 1.74 -3.58
CA LEU A 42 -9.68 2.18 -2.87
C LEU A 42 -10.65 2.91 -3.81
N GLY A 43 -10.14 3.58 -4.86
CA GLY A 43 -10.94 4.15 -5.95
C GLY A 43 -11.74 5.39 -5.56
N GLN A 44 -11.60 5.85 -4.33
CA GLN A 44 -12.28 7.03 -3.82
C GLN A 44 -11.30 7.87 -2.99
N GLY A 45 -11.53 9.18 -2.95
CA GLY A 45 -10.94 10.11 -1.99
C GLY A 45 -9.99 11.11 -2.62
N VAL A 46 -9.56 12.09 -1.81
CA VAL A 46 -8.76 13.22 -2.30
C VAL A 46 -7.49 12.74 -3.01
N ALA A 47 -6.74 11.80 -2.41
CA ALA A 47 -5.50 11.29 -3.01
C ALA A 47 -5.73 10.58 -4.36
N VAL A 48 -6.79 9.77 -4.47
CA VAL A 48 -7.16 9.10 -5.74
C VAL A 48 -7.52 10.13 -6.80
N ASN A 49 -8.33 11.13 -6.43
CA ASN A 49 -8.74 12.19 -7.35
C ASN A 49 -7.55 13.02 -7.83
N VAL A 50 -6.56 13.29 -6.98
CA VAL A 50 -5.33 13.99 -7.38
C VAL A 50 -4.56 13.17 -8.39
N LEU A 51 -4.34 11.88 -8.14
CA LEU A 51 -3.62 10.99 -9.06
C LEU A 51 -4.35 10.87 -10.42
N GLN A 52 -5.67 10.72 -10.43
CA GLN A 52 -6.47 10.70 -11.65
C GLN A 52 -6.37 12.03 -12.42
N LYS A 53 -6.39 13.17 -11.74
CA LYS A 53 -6.18 14.49 -12.38
C LYS A 53 -4.79 14.66 -12.98
N MET A 54 -3.81 13.90 -12.51
CA MET A 54 -2.46 13.84 -13.09
C MET A 54 -2.36 12.83 -14.25
N GLY A 55 -3.47 12.20 -14.67
CA GLY A 55 -3.48 11.18 -15.71
C GLY A 55 -2.97 9.82 -15.26
N LEU A 56 -2.88 9.56 -13.95
CA LEU A 56 -2.40 8.31 -13.39
C LEU A 56 -3.58 7.43 -12.97
N ASP A 57 -3.77 6.33 -13.70
CA ASP A 57 -4.67 5.25 -13.32
C ASP A 57 -3.94 4.13 -12.54
N LEU A 58 -4.73 3.22 -11.95
CA LEU A 58 -4.22 2.12 -11.15
C LEU A 58 -3.32 1.14 -11.91
N GLU A 59 -3.66 0.84 -13.16
CA GLU A 59 -2.93 -0.10 -14.00
C GLU A 59 -1.56 0.47 -14.36
N THR A 60 -1.54 1.73 -14.79
CA THR A 60 -0.31 2.46 -15.12
C THR A 60 0.65 2.50 -13.95
N VAL A 61 0.18 2.87 -12.75
CA VAL A 61 1.02 2.91 -11.55
C VAL A 61 1.49 1.51 -11.14
N ARG A 62 0.63 0.51 -11.25
CA ARG A 62 0.97 -0.88 -10.92
C ARG A 62 2.08 -1.43 -11.82
N MET A 63 1.98 -1.22 -13.13
CA MET A 63 3.00 -1.67 -14.08
C MET A 63 4.36 -1.05 -13.78
N GLU A 64 4.39 0.25 -13.44
CA GLU A 64 5.63 0.94 -13.12
C GLU A 64 6.22 0.46 -11.78
N VAL A 65 5.37 0.20 -10.78
CA VAL A 65 5.82 -0.42 -9.51
C VAL A 65 6.42 -1.80 -9.79
N GLU A 66 5.71 -2.66 -10.51
CA GLU A 66 6.17 -4.03 -10.83
C GLU A 66 7.52 -4.03 -11.53
N LYS A 67 7.73 -3.10 -12.47
CA LYS A 67 9.01 -2.90 -13.15
C LYS A 67 10.15 -2.50 -12.21
N GLN A 68 9.87 -1.70 -11.19
CA GLN A 68 10.89 -1.18 -10.27
C GLN A 68 11.22 -2.15 -9.13
N VAL A 69 10.23 -2.85 -8.59
CA VAL A 69 10.42 -3.73 -7.41
C VAL A 69 10.49 -5.21 -7.76
N GLY A 70 10.03 -5.60 -8.94
CA GLY A 70 9.94 -6.99 -9.36
C GLY A 70 8.86 -7.78 -8.60
N SER A 71 8.92 -9.10 -8.74
CA SER A 71 8.17 -10.05 -7.92
C SER A 71 9.09 -10.71 -6.90
N GLY A 72 8.56 -11.00 -5.72
CA GLY A 72 9.24 -11.78 -4.70
C GLY A 72 9.40 -13.27 -5.07
N PRO A 73 10.04 -14.05 -4.18
CA PRO A 73 10.38 -15.45 -4.46
C PRO A 73 9.14 -16.30 -4.76
N GLU A 74 9.31 -17.37 -5.56
CA GLU A 74 8.23 -18.30 -5.91
C GLU A 74 7.59 -18.94 -4.67
N THR A 75 8.37 -19.14 -3.61
CA THR A 75 7.87 -19.66 -2.34
C THR A 75 7.24 -18.54 -1.50
N LYS A 76 5.91 -18.56 -1.41
CA LYS A 76 5.16 -17.64 -0.55
C LYS A 76 5.35 -17.96 0.92
N ILE A 77 5.71 -16.95 1.72
CA ILE A 77 5.57 -17.03 3.18
C ILE A 77 4.10 -16.75 3.51
N VAL A 78 3.38 -17.77 3.98
CA VAL A 78 1.99 -17.64 4.41
C VAL A 78 1.96 -17.11 5.83
N GLY A 79 1.34 -15.95 6.05
CA GLY A 79 1.17 -15.37 7.38
C GLY A 79 1.06 -13.85 7.37
N ASN A 80 1.08 -13.27 8.57
CA ASN A 80 1.00 -11.82 8.71
C ASN A 80 2.36 -11.18 8.38
N ILE A 81 2.48 -10.60 7.18
CA ILE A 81 3.71 -9.93 6.75
C ILE A 81 3.90 -8.57 7.47
N PRO A 82 5.14 -8.20 7.84
CA PRO A 82 5.42 -6.95 8.54
C PRO A 82 5.38 -5.74 7.60
N TYR A 83 5.14 -4.55 8.17
CA TYR A 83 5.40 -3.27 7.48
C TYR A 83 6.89 -2.92 7.53
N THR A 84 7.41 -2.38 6.43
CA THR A 84 8.77 -1.84 6.39
C THR A 84 8.93 -0.64 7.36
N PRO A 85 10.16 -0.31 7.81
CA PRO A 85 10.39 0.88 8.63
C PRO A 85 9.89 2.18 7.97
N ARG A 86 10.00 2.26 6.63
CA ARG A 86 9.51 3.40 5.86
C ARG A 86 8.00 3.54 5.94
N VAL A 87 7.25 2.44 5.84
CA VAL A 87 5.78 2.47 6.03
C VAL A 87 5.41 2.88 7.46
N LYS A 88 6.11 2.37 8.47
CA LYS A 88 5.88 2.81 9.87
C LYS A 88 6.07 4.32 10.02
N LYS A 89 7.08 4.90 9.36
CA LYS A 89 7.29 6.36 9.32
C LYS A 89 6.16 7.09 8.60
N VAL A 90 5.72 6.60 7.44
CA VAL A 90 4.59 7.19 6.69
C VAL A 90 3.32 7.20 7.52
N LEU A 91 2.98 6.10 8.18
CA LEU A 91 1.81 6.01 9.06
C LEU A 91 1.91 6.93 10.27
N ALA A 92 3.12 7.11 10.83
CA ALA A 92 3.36 8.04 11.92
C ALA A 92 3.22 9.51 11.49
N LEU A 93 3.61 9.85 10.25
CA LEU A 93 3.41 11.18 9.67
C LEU A 93 1.91 11.44 9.40
N ALA A 94 1.23 10.49 8.76
CA ALA A 94 -0.20 10.60 8.47
C ALA A 94 -1.10 10.71 9.71
N GLY A 95 -0.62 10.29 10.88
CA GLY A 95 -1.34 10.48 12.15
C GLY A 95 -1.05 11.80 12.87
N LYS A 96 -0.19 12.67 12.30
CA LYS A 96 0.12 14.02 12.82
C LYS A 96 -0.53 15.15 12.03
N GLU A 97 -0.88 14.86 10.78
CA GLU A 97 -1.69 15.73 9.90
C GLU A 97 -3.18 15.56 10.21
#